data_AF-A0A828T0V8-F1
#
_entry.id   AF-A0A828T0V8-F1
#
_cell.length_a   1.000
_cell.length_b   1.000
_cell.length_c   1.000
_cell.angle_alpha   90.00
_cell.angle_beta   90.00
_cell.angle_gamma   90.00
#
_symmetry.space_group_name_H-M   'P 1'
#
loop_
_entity.id
_entity.type
_entity.pdbx_description
1 polymer ?
#
loop_
_entity_poly.entity_id
_entity_poly.type
_entity_poly.pdbx_seq_one_letter_code
_entity_poly.pdbx_strand_id
1 'polypeptide(L)' 'MKNREYWIKWSKAAGIRAVKTIAETAISLIGADMVNIVSLDWVNIAGVCATAGVISLLMSLKGLPEVNVPEYEDSEGE' A
#
# COMPACT_ATOMS: atom_id res chain seq x y z
N MET A 1 1.89 20.65 -17.95
CA MET A 1 1.05 19.44 -17.87
C MET A 1 1.98 18.28 -17.55
N LYS A 2 1.64 17.42 -16.58
CA LYS A 2 2.50 16.28 -16.24
C LYS A 2 2.39 15.20 -17.32
N ASN A 3 3.52 14.64 -17.75
CA ASN A 3 3.61 13.68 -18.87
C ASN A 3 2.97 12.33 -18.52
N ARG A 4 2.63 11.51 -19.52
CA ARG A 4 2.04 10.16 -19.33
C ARG A 4 2.88 9.28 -18.40
N GLU A 5 4.20 9.34 -18.54
CA GLU A 5 5.17 8.61 -17.71
C GLU A 5 5.09 9.00 -16.24
N TYR A 6 4.82 10.28 -15.93
CA TYR A 6 4.67 10.74 -14.56
C TYR A 6 3.51 10.03 -13.85
N TRP A 7 2.36 9.92 -14.52
CA TRP A 7 1.19 9.25 -13.97
C TRP A 7 1.40 7.74 -13.80
N ILE A 8 2.15 7.12 -14.71
CA ILE A 8 2.53 5.70 -14.61
C ILE A 8 3.44 5.50 -13.39
N LYS A 9 4.54 6.26 -13.27
CA LYS A 9 5.47 6.15 -12.13
C LYS A 9 4.77 6.47 -10.80
N TRP A 10 3.87 7.46 -10.78
CA TRP A 10 3.05 7.77 -9.60
C TRP A 10 2.14 6.59 -9.20
N SER A 11 1.42 6.00 -10.15
CA SER A 11 0.53 4.86 -9.84
C SER A 11 1.29 3.65 -9.30
N LYS A 12 2.50 3.38 -9.84
CA LYS A 12 3.40 2.34 -9.31
C LYS A 12 3.77 2.64 -7.85
N ALA A 13 4.23 3.86 -7.55
CA ALA A 13 4.62 4.27 -6.20
C ALA A 13 3.44 4.25 -5.20
N ALA A 14 2.28 4.76 -5.61
CA ALA A 14 1.05 4.74 -4.82
C ALA A 14 0.61 3.30 -4.50
N GLY A 15 0.66 2.42 -5.49
CA GLY A 15 0.35 0.99 -5.33
C GLY A 15 1.30 0.31 -4.34
N ILE A 16 2.62 0.52 -4.47
CA ILE A 16 3.61 -0.02 -3.54
C ILE A 16 3.34 0.45 -2.11
N ARG A 17 3.02 1.74 -1.93
CA ARG A 17 2.69 2.28 -0.60
C ARG A 17 1.43 1.63 -0.02
N ALA A 18 0.38 1.45 -0.82
CA ALA A 18 -0.84 0.81 -0.37
C ALA A 18 -0.61 -0.64 0.06
N VAL A 19 0.17 -1.42 -0.70
CA VAL A 19 0.53 -2.79 -0.34
C VAL A 19 1.35 -2.83 0.95
N LYS A 20 2.32 -1.92 1.12
CA LYS A 20 3.08 -1.80 2.38
C LYS A 20 2.17 -1.48 3.57
N THR A 21 1.22 -0.56 3.41
CA THR A 21 0.24 -0.23 4.46
C THR A 21 -0.63 -1.42 4.82
N ILE A 22 -1.08 -2.20 3.83
CA ILE A 22 -1.87 -3.42 4.05
C ILE A 22 -1.05 -4.43 4.87
N ALA A 23 0.20 -4.66 4.49
CA ALA A 23 1.07 -5.60 5.19
C ALA A 23 1.34 -5.17 6.65
N GLU A 24 1.66 -3.90 6.87
CA GLU A 24 1.90 -3.36 8.22
C GLU A 24 0.63 -3.43 9.09
N THR A 25 -0.53 -3.13 8.52
CA THR A 25 -1.83 -3.25 9.20
C THR A 25 -2.12 -4.70 9.58
N ALA A 26 -1.89 -5.65 8.67
CA ALA A 26 -2.09 -7.07 8.93
C ALA A 26 -1.18 -7.58 10.06
N ILE A 27 0.11 -7.22 10.02
CA ILE A 27 1.08 -7.58 11.06
C ILE A 27 0.64 -7.02 12.42
N SER A 28 0.18 -5.77 12.46
CA SER A 28 -0.28 -5.13 13.70
C SER A 28 -1.50 -5.83 14.29
N LEU A 29 -2.46 -6.24 13.46
CA LEU A 29 -3.67 -6.92 13.94
C LEU A 29 -3.37 -8.34 14.42
N ILE A 30 -2.57 -9.10 13.66
CA ILE A 30 -2.15 -10.45 14.03
C ILE A 30 -1.35 -10.41 15.34
N GLY A 31 -0.47 -9.42 15.52
CA GLY A 31 0.35 -9.27 16.72
C GLY A 31 -0.45 -8.86 17.97
N ALA A 32 -1.60 -8.20 17.81
CA ALA A 32 -2.40 -7.69 18.92
C ALA A 32 -3.20 -8.78 19.66
N ASP A 33 -3.76 -9.75 18.94
CA ASP A 33 -4.64 -10.75 19.54
C ASP A 33 -3.90 -11.89 20.26
N MET A 34 -2.60 -12.10 20.02
CA MET A 34 -1.78 -13.17 20.63
C MET A 34 -2.43 -14.58 20.60
N VAL A 35 -3.32 -14.85 19.63
CA VAL A 35 -3.99 -16.14 19.45
C VAL A 35 -3.32 -16.96 18.34
N ASN A 36 -3.64 -18.25 18.28
CA ASN A 36 -3.15 -19.10 17.19
C ASN A 36 -3.72 -18.63 15.83
N ILE A 37 -2.99 -18.93 14.75
CA ILE A 37 -3.32 -18.43 13.41
C ILE A 37 -4.70 -18.89 12.90
N VAL A 38 -5.26 -19.96 13.48
CA VAL A 38 -6.56 -20.51 13.10
C VAL A 38 -7.72 -19.78 13.80
N SER A 39 -7.50 -19.23 15.00
CA SER A 39 -8.53 -18.54 15.79
C SER A 39 -8.65 -17.05 15.46
N LEU A 40 -7.81 -16.54 14.56
CA LEU A 40 -7.88 -15.14 14.12
C LEU A 40 -9.16 -14.90 13.32
N ASP A 41 -9.80 -13.75 13.55
CA ASP A 41 -10.91 -13.29 12.72
C ASP A 41 -10.37 -12.73 11.40
N TRP A 42 -10.13 -13.63 10.45
CA TRP A 42 -9.63 -13.30 9.12
C TRP A 42 -10.54 -12.36 8.35
N VAL A 43 -11.85 -12.41 8.59
CA VAL A 43 -12.81 -11.54 7.91
C VAL A 43 -12.63 -10.10 8.39
N ASN A 44 -12.50 -9.91 9.70
CA ASN A 44 -12.22 -8.61 10.28
C ASN A 44 -10.85 -8.07 9.85
N ILE A 45 -9.80 -8.88 9.96
CA ILE A 45 -8.43 -8.49 9.56
C ILE A 45 -8.40 -8.06 8.09
N ALA A 46 -9.04 -8.83 7.20
CA ALA A 46 -9.15 -8.45 5.79
C ALA A 46 -9.90 -7.13 5.59
N GLY A 47 -10.99 -6.89 6.33
CA GLY A 47 -11.76 -5.64 6.27
C GLY A 47 -10.96 -4.41 6.73
N VAL A 48 -10.21 -4.53 7.83
CA VAL A 48 -9.37 -3.44 8.33
C VAL A 48 -8.20 -3.17 7.38
N CYS A 49 -7.55 -4.23 6.88
CA CYS A 49 -6.50 -4.13 5.86
C CYS A 49 -7.00 -3.46 4.57
N ALA A 50 -8.18 -3.83 4.07
CA ALA A 50 -8.77 -3.21 2.90
C ALA A 50 -9.03 -1.71 3.13
N THR A 51 -9.56 -1.35 4.30
CA THR A 51 -9.80 0.05 4.69
C THR A 51 -8.49 0.84 4.75
N ALA A 52 -7.44 0.28 5.36
CA ALA A 52 -6.11 0.89 5.42
C ALA A 52 -5.48 1.05 4.03
N GLY A 53 -5.65 0.08 3.14
CA GLY A 53 -5.23 0.15 1.74
C GLY A 53 -5.93 1.28 0.98
N VAL A 54 -7.26 1.39 1.10
CA VAL A 54 -8.05 2.47 0.49
C VAL A 54 -7.58 3.83 1.01
N ILE A 55 -7.42 3.97 2.33
CA ILE A 55 -6.90 5.20 2.94
C ILE A 55 -5.50 5.53 2.40
N SER A 56 -4.61 4.54 2.25
CA SER A 56 -3.27 4.75 1.71
C SER A 56 -3.29 5.26 0.27
N LEU A 57 -4.18 4.72 -0.56
CA LEU A 57 -4.41 5.22 -1.93
C LEU A 57 -4.95 6.65 -1.93
N LEU A 58 -5.96 6.95 -1.08
CA LEU A 58 -6.52 8.29 -0.94
C LEU A 58 -5.49 9.31 -0.42
N MET A 59 -4.61 8.90 0.49
CA MET A 59 -3.52 9.74 0.99
C MET A 59 -2.44 9.97 -0.09
N SER A 60 -2.21 8.99 -0.97
CA SER A 60 -1.34 9.19 -2.14
C SER A 60 -1.92 10.20 -3.13
N LEU A 61 -3.25 10.29 -3.23
CA LEU A 61 -3.95 11.35 -3.97
C LEU A 61 -3.83 12.72 -3.28
N LYS A 62 -3.90 12.78 -1.94
CA LYS A 62 -3.66 14.03 -1.20
C LYS A 62 -2.23 14.54 -1.37
N GLY A 63 -1.27 13.63 -1.56
CA GLY A 63 0.15 13.92 -1.86
C GLY A 63 0.48 14.23 -3.32
N LEU A 64 -0.51 14.45 -4.20
CA LEU A 64 -0.32 14.77 -5.63
C LEU A 64 0.64 15.94 -5.99
N PRO A 65 1.09 16.83 -5.08
CA PRO A 65 2.13 17.80 -5.39
C PRO A 65 3.58 17.29 -5.26
N GLU A 66 3.85 16.23 -4.48
CA GLU A 66 5.20 15.99 -3.92
C GLU A 66 5.89 14.72 -4.41
N VAL A 67 5.50 14.20 -5.57
CA VAL A 67 6.15 12.99 -6.12
C VAL A 67 7.50 13.40 -6.73
N ASN A 68 8.53 13.52 -5.89
CA ASN A 68 9.89 13.15 -6.29
C ASN A 68 9.83 11.66 -6.56
N VAL A 69 9.46 11.33 -7.79
CA VAL A 69 9.44 9.96 -8.28
C VAL A 69 10.85 9.42 -8.08
N PRO A 70 11.07 8.46 -7.17
CA PRO A 70 12.35 7.77 -7.14
C PRO A 70 12.51 7.14 -8.52
N GLU A 71 13.66 7.36 -9.15
CA GLU A 71 14.05 6.60 -10.33
C GLU A 71 14.15 5.14 -9.88
N TYR A 72 13.04 4.41 -9.98
CA TYR A 72 13.09 2.97 -9.93
C TYR A 72 13.76 2.59 -11.24
N GLU A 73 15.03 2.20 -11.18
CA GLU A 73 15.62 1.36 -12.22
C GLU A 73 14.65 0.18 -12.36
N ASP A 74 13.81 0.22 -13.39
CA ASP A 74 13.05 -0.94 -13.81
C ASP A 74 14.15 -1.98 -14.06
N SER A 75 14.32 -2.93 -13.14
CA SER A 75 15.15 -4.10 -13.36
C SER A 75 14.55 -4.79 -14.59
N GLU A 76 15.11 -4.46 -15.75
CA GLU A 76 14.87 -5.17 -17.00
C GLU A 76 15.01 -6.64 -16.65
N GLY A 77 13.93 -7.39 -16.87
CA GLY A 77 13.96 -8.83 -16.67
C GLY A 77 15.07 -9.41 -17.54
N GLU A 78 16.05 -10.01 -16.89
CA GLU A 78 16.74 -11.18 -17.42
C GLU A 78 15.86 -12.42 -17.23
#